data_AF-A0A958K6K4-F1
#
_entry.id   AF-A0A958K6K4-F1
#
_cell.length_a   1.000
_cell.length_b   1.000
_cell.length_c   1.000
_cell.angle_alpha   90.00
_cell.angle_beta   90.00
_cell.angle_gamma   90.00
#
_symmetry.space_group_name_H-M   'P 1'
#
loop_
_entity.id
_entity.type
_entity.pdbx_description
1 polymer ?
#
loop_
_entity_poly.entity_id
_entity_poly.type
_entity_poly.pdbx_seq_one_letter_code
_entity_poly.pdbx_strand_id
1 'polypeptide(L)'
;MTTPHAQTVSTDKLVTILREAWYAGRPIVPLVGAGMSVDSGMPALSSIIRYVAKLQVYLDKRMYLPDPHSRVLLNKIDEKLNSQPWEFITAFGWPDRFQLNFDVRQALNQTDLNTAIGEALTALAAQIHPGSTWHLNDYIGRVAEKFEKLNETYAFEGGFLPKAPSTTKYVDSFAFQVSADWKPLLREVTGHNQALIDALFGRLARHRHPGLGHKFLAHLCQLLRVRTLLTFNFDSLIEAAFISEKLSHRVFSMEHGTQLPSVSLLDDSLSVIKMHGSTHNIVV
;
A
#
# COMPACT_ATOMS: atom_id res chain seq x y z
N MET A 1 7.07 -40.43 3.24
CA MET A 1 5.79 -39.83 3.66
C MET A 1 5.57 -38.57 2.83
N THR A 2 4.64 -38.61 1.87
CA THR A 2 4.27 -37.45 1.04
C THR A 2 3.31 -36.57 1.83
N THR A 3 3.70 -35.34 2.16
CA THR A 3 2.80 -34.34 2.71
C THR A 3 1.66 -34.10 1.72
N PRO A 4 0.39 -34.22 2.13
CA PRO A 4 -0.73 -33.98 1.23
C PRO A 4 -0.67 -32.53 0.73
N HIS A 5 -0.67 -32.36 -0.59
CA HIS A 5 -0.83 -31.05 -1.21
C HIS A 5 -2.20 -30.51 -0.83
N ALA A 6 -2.21 -29.45 -0.03
CA ALA A 6 -3.45 -28.81 0.34
C ALA A 6 -4.10 -28.15 -0.88
N GLN A 7 -5.40 -28.38 -1.04
CA GLN A 7 -6.18 -27.74 -2.07
C GLN A 7 -6.33 -26.25 -1.76
N THR A 8 -5.87 -25.40 -2.67
CA THR A 8 -6.15 -23.97 -2.66
C THR A 8 -7.65 -23.74 -2.89
N VAL A 9 -8.34 -23.17 -1.91
CA VAL A 9 -9.76 -22.81 -2.02
C VAL A 9 -9.87 -21.50 -2.81
N SER A 10 -10.73 -21.44 -3.83
CA SER A 10 -10.96 -20.21 -4.59
C SER A 10 -11.62 -19.13 -3.72
N THR A 11 -11.36 -17.85 -4.04
CA THR A 11 -11.95 -16.71 -3.31
C THR A 11 -13.48 -16.77 -3.28
N ASP A 12 -14.13 -17.12 -4.38
CA ASP A 12 -15.60 -17.22 -4.45
C ASP A 12 -16.15 -18.31 -3.54
N LYS A 13 -15.44 -19.45 -3.47
CA LYS A 13 -15.79 -20.55 -2.56
C LYS A 13 -15.61 -20.13 -1.11
N LEU A 14 -14.54 -19.40 -0.79
CA LEU A 14 -14.33 -18.85 0.56
C LEU A 14 -15.45 -17.87 0.95
N VAL A 15 -15.82 -16.94 0.07
CA VAL A 15 -16.92 -15.98 0.31
C VAL A 15 -18.24 -16.72 0.54
N THR A 16 -18.52 -17.74 -0.27
CA THR A 16 -19.73 -18.56 -0.14
C THR A 16 -19.78 -19.26 1.22
N ILE A 17 -18.67 -19.89 1.64
CA ILE A 17 -18.55 -20.56 2.93
C ILE A 17 -18.76 -19.57 4.09
N LEU A 18 -18.14 -18.38 4.02
CA LEU A 18 -18.29 -17.35 5.04
C LEU A 18 -19.75 -16.88 5.18
N ARG A 19 -20.43 -16.70 4.04
CA ARG A 19 -21.84 -16.29 3.99
C ARG A 19 -22.76 -17.36 4.56
N GLU A 20 -22.59 -18.62 4.18
CA GLU A 20 -23.38 -19.75 4.69
C GLU A 20 -23.19 -19.92 6.20
N ALA A 21 -21.95 -19.83 6.67
CA ALA A 21 -21.63 -19.91 8.08
C ALA A 21 -22.28 -18.77 8.89
N TRP A 22 -22.29 -17.55 8.35
CA TRP A 22 -22.98 -16.42 8.95
C TRP A 22 -24.51 -16.63 9.02
N TYR A 23 -25.14 -17.08 7.93
CA TYR A 23 -26.57 -17.40 7.91
C TYR A 23 -26.96 -18.56 8.85
N ALA A 24 -26.04 -19.48 9.11
CA ALA A 24 -26.21 -20.54 10.10
C ALA A 24 -26.09 -20.04 11.56
N GLY A 25 -26.00 -18.72 11.79
CA GLY A 25 -25.90 -18.12 13.12
C GLY A 25 -24.51 -18.22 13.74
N ARG A 26 -23.47 -18.55 12.96
CA ARG A 26 -22.10 -18.49 13.49
C ARG A 26 -21.71 -17.02 13.69
N PRO A 27 -21.11 -16.65 14.84
CA PRO A 27 -20.69 -15.29 15.14
C PRO A 27 -19.40 -14.94 14.38
N ILE A 28 -19.47 -14.94 13.06
CA ILE A 28 -18.42 -14.52 12.12
C ILE A 28 -18.77 -13.09 11.71
N VAL A 29 -17.86 -12.14 11.96
CA VAL A 29 -18.08 -10.69 11.76
C VAL A 29 -16.82 -10.08 11.11
N PRO A 30 -16.96 -9.06 10.24
CA PRO A 30 -16.56 -9.03 8.83
C PRO A 30 -15.05 -8.80 8.61
N LEU A 31 -14.62 -8.80 7.33
CA LEU A 31 -13.33 -8.24 6.92
C LEU A 31 -13.22 -6.78 7.36
N VAL A 32 -12.38 -6.51 8.35
CA VAL A 32 -12.07 -5.12 8.75
C VAL A 32 -10.90 -4.63 7.91
N GLY A 33 -11.20 -3.66 7.04
CA GLY A 33 -10.24 -3.11 6.09
C GLY A 33 -9.31 -2.04 6.67
N ALA A 34 -8.28 -1.72 5.88
CA ALA A 34 -7.21 -0.75 6.16
C ALA A 34 -7.68 0.65 6.59
N GLY A 35 -8.94 1.02 6.34
CA GLY A 35 -9.49 2.31 6.73
C GLY A 35 -9.58 2.51 8.25
N MET A 36 -9.71 1.44 9.04
CA MET A 36 -9.87 1.58 10.49
C MET A 36 -8.61 2.16 11.14
N SER A 37 -7.42 1.77 10.70
CA SER A 37 -6.16 2.25 11.28
C SER A 37 -5.84 3.71 10.97
N VAL A 38 -6.52 4.32 9.99
CA VAL A 38 -6.29 5.71 9.58
C VAL A 38 -6.66 6.68 10.70
N ASP A 39 -7.71 6.39 11.47
CA ASP A 39 -8.12 7.20 12.63
C ASP A 39 -7.04 7.27 13.72
N SER A 40 -6.18 6.25 13.75
CA SER A 40 -5.09 6.06 14.71
C SER A 40 -3.78 6.65 14.19
N GLY A 41 -3.82 7.35 13.05
CA GLY A 41 -2.68 8.01 12.44
C GLY A 41 -1.84 7.10 11.54
N MET A 42 -2.28 5.87 11.25
CA MET A 42 -1.65 5.08 10.19
C MET A 42 -1.93 5.73 8.83
N PRO A 43 -0.93 5.86 7.96
CA PRO A 43 -1.18 6.38 6.62
C PRO A 43 -2.01 5.39 5.82
N ALA A 44 -2.95 5.91 5.03
CA ALA A 44 -3.60 5.12 3.99
C ALA A 44 -2.56 4.63 2.97
N LEU A 45 -2.86 3.52 2.28
CA LEU A 45 -1.96 2.94 1.29
C LEU A 45 -1.55 3.92 0.19
N SER A 46 -2.50 4.73 -0.28
CA SER A 46 -2.24 5.82 -1.23
C SER A 46 -1.21 6.83 -0.73
N SER A 47 -1.16 7.08 0.58
CA SER A 47 -0.17 7.96 1.20
C SER A 47 1.21 7.31 1.27
N ILE A 48 1.29 6.00 1.46
CA ILE A 48 2.56 5.23 1.41
C ILE A 48 3.11 5.25 -0.02
N ILE A 49 2.29 4.92 -1.02
CA ILE A 49 2.67 4.97 -2.44
C ILE A 49 3.20 6.36 -2.79
N ARG A 50 2.47 7.41 -2.41
CA ARG A 50 2.87 8.79 -2.66
C ARG A 50 4.16 9.19 -1.92
N TYR A 51 4.38 8.67 -0.71
CA TYR A 51 5.62 8.89 0.04
C TYR A 51 6.80 8.25 -0.67
N VAL A 52 6.66 7.01 -1.14
CA VAL A 52 7.70 6.30 -1.90
C VAL A 52 8.00 7.01 -3.22
N ALA A 53 6.98 7.50 -3.93
CA ALA A 53 7.17 8.30 -5.14
C ALA A 53 7.94 9.60 -4.87
N LYS A 54 7.63 10.31 -3.76
CA LYS A 54 8.41 11.50 -3.36
C LYS A 54 9.86 11.17 -3.05
N LEU A 55 10.10 10.02 -2.41
CA LEU A 55 11.46 9.56 -2.15
C LEU A 55 12.19 9.30 -3.47
N GLN A 56 11.54 8.66 -4.44
CA GLN A 56 12.12 8.46 -5.77
C GLN A 56 12.49 9.80 -6.43
N VAL A 57 11.58 10.78 -6.45
CA VAL A 57 11.86 12.13 -6.98
C VAL A 57 13.04 12.78 -6.25
N TYR A 58 13.10 12.65 -4.93
CA TYR A 58 14.17 13.19 -4.09
C TYR A 58 15.53 12.58 -4.43
N LEU A 59 15.57 11.27 -4.68
CA LEU A 59 16.78 10.54 -5.06
C LEU A 59 17.20 10.86 -6.51
N ASP A 60 16.26 10.82 -7.46
CA ASP A 60 16.52 11.07 -8.89
C ASP A 60 17.05 12.48 -9.15
N LYS A 61 16.52 13.46 -8.42
CA LYS A 61 16.95 14.87 -8.51
C LYS A 61 18.16 15.16 -7.61
N ARG A 62 18.73 14.15 -6.94
CA ARG A 62 19.89 14.23 -6.05
C ARG A 62 19.75 15.33 -4.99
N MET A 63 18.55 15.47 -4.42
CA MET A 63 18.21 16.54 -3.46
C MET A 63 18.87 16.36 -2.09
N TYR A 64 19.44 15.17 -1.83
CA TYR A 64 20.24 14.90 -0.64
C TYR A 64 21.65 15.50 -0.70
N LEU A 65 22.11 15.92 -1.89
CA LEU A 65 23.41 16.54 -2.03
C LEU A 65 23.35 18.01 -1.60
N PRO A 66 24.38 18.51 -0.89
CA PRO A 66 24.51 19.92 -0.61
C PRO A 66 24.72 20.72 -1.91
N ASP A 67 24.86 22.03 -1.75
CA ASP A 67 25.17 22.99 -2.81
C ASP A 67 26.27 22.47 -3.76
N PRO A 68 26.15 22.68 -5.09
CA PRO A 68 27.09 22.19 -6.10
C PRO A 68 28.57 22.40 -5.77
N HIS A 69 28.93 23.51 -5.10
CA HIS A 69 30.31 23.80 -4.74
C HIS A 69 30.89 22.81 -3.71
N SER A 70 30.03 22.17 -2.90
CA SER A 70 30.43 21.18 -1.90
C SER A 70 30.41 19.74 -2.42
N ARG A 71 29.93 19.50 -3.65
CA ARG A 71 29.69 18.14 -4.18
C ARG A 71 30.95 17.37 -4.52
N VAL A 72 32.06 18.04 -4.79
CA VAL A 72 33.32 17.40 -5.22
C VAL A 72 33.80 16.34 -4.21
N LEU A 73 33.59 16.59 -2.91
CA LEU A 73 33.95 15.66 -1.84
C LEU A 73 32.99 14.45 -1.72
N LEU A 74 31.81 14.55 -2.33
CA LEU A 74 30.72 13.58 -2.22
C LEU A 74 30.51 12.77 -3.50
N ASN A 75 31.28 12.98 -4.57
CA ASN A 75 31.10 12.29 -5.85
C ASN A 75 31.04 10.76 -5.71
N LYS A 76 31.91 10.16 -4.88
CA LYS A 76 31.90 8.71 -4.64
C LYS A 76 30.62 8.22 -3.96
N ILE A 77 30.06 9.04 -3.07
CA ILE A 77 28.81 8.73 -2.37
C ILE A 77 27.65 8.89 -3.35
N ASP A 78 27.63 9.97 -4.13
CA ASP A 78 26.62 10.22 -5.18
C ASP A 78 26.58 9.09 -6.22
N GLU A 79 27.74 8.68 -6.75
CA GLU A 79 27.84 7.57 -7.70
C GLU A 79 27.26 6.28 -7.12
N LYS A 80 27.61 5.95 -5.86
CA LYS A 80 27.09 4.77 -5.17
C LYS A 80 25.56 4.86 -5.03
N LEU A 81 25.05 5.96 -4.48
CA LEU A 81 23.63 6.17 -4.23
C LEU A 81 22.80 6.22 -5.53
N ASN A 82 23.37 6.76 -6.61
CA ASN A 82 22.73 6.79 -7.92
C ASN A 82 22.63 5.39 -8.54
N SER A 83 23.62 4.52 -8.31
CA SER A 83 23.58 3.13 -8.78
C SER A 83 22.72 2.20 -7.91
N GLN A 84 22.59 2.51 -6.62
CA GLN A 84 21.90 1.70 -5.62
C GLN A 84 21.07 2.62 -4.70
N PRO A 85 19.88 3.07 -5.13
CA PRO A 85 19.09 4.05 -4.39
C PRO A 85 18.73 3.61 -2.96
N TRP A 86 18.57 2.31 -2.71
CA TRP A 86 18.28 1.75 -1.38
C TRP A 86 19.42 1.92 -0.37
N GLU A 87 20.66 2.13 -0.82
CA GLU A 87 21.80 2.45 0.05
C GLU A 87 21.58 3.77 0.79
N PHE A 88 20.79 4.69 0.21
CA PHE A 88 20.39 5.92 0.89
C PHE A 88 19.59 5.60 2.15
N ILE A 89 18.58 4.73 2.03
CA ILE A 89 17.72 4.32 3.16
C ILE A 89 18.55 3.55 4.19
N THR A 90 19.53 2.76 3.74
CA THR A 90 20.44 2.03 4.63
C THR A 90 21.32 2.98 5.44
N ALA A 91 21.88 4.02 4.80
CA ALA A 91 22.79 4.97 5.43
C ALA A 91 22.09 6.00 6.32
N PHE A 92 20.92 6.50 5.89
CA PHE A 92 20.24 7.64 6.53
C PHE A 92 18.90 7.26 7.17
N GLY A 93 18.44 6.03 6.97
CA GLY A 93 17.08 5.63 7.32
C GLY A 93 16.04 6.18 6.34
N TRP A 94 14.78 5.87 6.62
CA TRP A 94 13.66 6.50 5.92
C TRP A 94 13.61 8.00 6.26
N PRO A 95 13.47 8.92 5.28
CA PRO A 95 13.32 10.34 5.60
C PRO A 95 11.98 10.63 6.26
N ASP A 96 11.92 11.68 7.08
CA ASP A 96 10.63 12.16 7.60
C ASP A 96 9.69 12.61 6.48
N ARG A 97 8.41 12.26 6.60
CA ARG A 97 7.42 12.50 5.55
C ARG A 97 7.17 13.99 5.31
N PHE A 98 7.26 14.81 6.35
CA PHE A 98 7.01 16.25 6.27
C PHE A 98 8.26 16.95 5.76
N GLN A 99 9.43 16.56 6.27
CA GLN A 99 10.72 17.06 5.76
C GLN A 99 10.88 16.73 4.27
N LEU A 100 10.67 15.47 3.87
CA LEU A 100 10.74 15.06 2.47
C LEU A 100 9.77 15.87 1.58
N ASN A 101 8.56 16.13 2.07
CA ASN A 101 7.60 16.95 1.33
C ASN A 101 8.05 18.40 1.21
N PHE A 102 8.68 18.96 2.24
CA PHE A 102 9.26 20.30 2.20
C PHE A 102 10.42 20.36 1.21
N ASP A 103 11.38 19.44 1.30
CA ASP A 103 12.57 19.41 0.46
C ASP A 103 12.23 19.28 -1.02
N VAL A 104 11.33 18.36 -1.37
CA VAL A 104 10.90 18.17 -2.77
C VAL A 104 10.16 19.41 -3.29
N ARG A 105 9.31 20.04 -2.47
CA ARG A 105 8.61 21.27 -2.88
C ARG A 105 9.57 22.43 -3.09
N GLN A 106 10.54 22.58 -2.20
CA GLN A 106 11.56 23.62 -2.30
C GLN A 106 12.39 23.44 -3.57
N ALA A 107 12.84 22.22 -3.86
CA ALA A 107 13.68 21.93 -5.01
C ALA A 107 12.97 22.07 -6.36
N LEU A 108 11.66 21.85 -6.41
CA LEU A 108 10.88 21.89 -7.65
C LEU A 108 10.53 23.32 -8.15
N ASN A 109 10.87 24.38 -7.40
CA ASN A 109 10.81 25.79 -7.85
C ASN A 109 9.59 26.13 -8.76
N GLN A 110 8.36 25.85 -8.28
CA GLN A 110 7.05 26.06 -8.96
C GLN A 110 6.52 24.92 -9.84
N THR A 111 7.29 23.89 -10.18
CA THR A 111 6.71 22.67 -10.79
C THR A 111 5.69 22.06 -9.83
N ASP A 112 4.53 21.66 -10.35
CA ASP A 112 3.52 21.00 -9.53
C ASP A 112 4.07 19.68 -9.00
N LEU A 113 4.15 19.58 -7.66
CA LEU A 113 4.58 18.38 -6.95
C LEU A 113 3.79 17.14 -7.41
N ASN A 114 2.49 17.31 -7.73
CA ASN A 114 1.65 16.21 -8.20
C ASN A 114 2.15 15.66 -9.53
N THR A 115 2.53 16.53 -10.47
CA THR A 115 3.09 16.15 -11.77
C THR A 115 4.39 15.35 -11.57
N ALA A 116 5.31 15.84 -10.75
CA ALA A 116 6.57 15.14 -10.48
C ALA A 116 6.36 13.76 -9.84
N ILE A 117 5.39 13.63 -8.92
CA ILE A 117 5.02 12.33 -8.32
C ILE A 117 4.38 11.42 -9.37
N GLY A 118 3.48 11.94 -10.22
CA GLY A 118 2.84 11.18 -11.28
C GLY A 118 3.85 10.62 -12.30
N GLU A 119 4.82 11.43 -12.70
CA GLU A 119 5.94 11.03 -13.56
C GLU A 119 6.78 9.93 -12.90
N ALA A 120 7.18 10.12 -11.64
CA ALA A 120 7.97 9.12 -10.91
C ALA A 120 7.23 7.79 -10.75
N LEU A 121 5.93 7.82 -10.41
CA LEU A 121 5.11 6.61 -10.33
C LEU A 121 4.97 5.91 -11.68
N THR A 122 4.89 6.67 -12.76
CA THR A 122 4.81 6.11 -14.12
C THR A 122 6.13 5.45 -14.52
N ALA A 123 7.27 6.09 -14.21
CA ALA A 123 8.59 5.51 -14.44
C ALA A 123 8.78 4.21 -13.63
N LEU A 124 8.41 4.22 -12.34
CA LEU A 124 8.47 3.04 -11.48
C LEU A 124 7.56 1.91 -11.98
N ALA A 125 6.32 2.23 -12.39
CA ALA A 125 5.42 1.23 -12.96
C ALA A 125 6.02 0.55 -14.19
N ALA A 126 6.66 1.33 -15.08
CA ALA A 126 7.32 0.81 -16.28
C ALA A 126 8.51 -0.12 -15.95
N GLN A 127 9.25 0.16 -14.87
CA GLN A 127 10.33 -0.70 -14.39
C GLN A 127 9.79 -2.02 -13.81
N ILE A 128 8.74 -1.95 -13.00
CA ILE A 128 8.17 -3.10 -12.30
C ILE A 128 7.44 -4.05 -13.28
N HIS A 129 6.61 -3.50 -14.17
CA HIS A 129 5.74 -4.27 -15.06
C HIS A 129 5.77 -3.72 -16.50
N PRO A 130 6.89 -3.86 -17.22
CA PRO A 130 7.06 -3.25 -18.54
C PRO A 130 5.99 -3.68 -19.54
N GLY A 131 5.56 -4.95 -19.51
CA GLY A 131 4.50 -5.45 -20.38
C GLY A 131 3.12 -4.83 -20.09
N SER A 132 2.74 -4.73 -18.81
CA SER A 132 1.47 -4.12 -18.40
C SER A 132 1.41 -2.64 -18.77
N THR A 133 2.52 -1.91 -18.58
CA THR A 133 2.61 -0.51 -18.98
C THR A 133 2.50 -0.32 -20.49
N TRP A 134 3.12 -1.21 -21.28
CA TRP A 134 2.97 -1.19 -22.74
C TRP A 134 1.50 -1.37 -23.17
N HIS A 135 0.82 -2.39 -22.65
CA HIS A 135 -0.60 -2.63 -22.95
C HIS A 135 -1.49 -1.46 -22.55
N LEU A 136 -1.19 -0.85 -21.41
CA LEU A 136 -1.94 0.32 -20.94
C LEU A 136 -1.74 1.53 -21.86
N ASN A 137 -0.50 1.83 -22.25
CA ASN A 137 -0.20 2.95 -23.13
C ASN A 137 -0.85 2.75 -24.52
N ASP A 138 -0.79 1.53 -25.06
CA ASP A 138 -1.47 1.14 -26.29
C ASP A 138 -3.01 1.28 -26.17
N TYR A 139 -3.59 0.86 -25.05
CA TYR A 139 -5.01 1.07 -24.77
C TYR A 139 -5.38 2.56 -24.68
N ILE A 140 -4.62 3.37 -23.93
CA ILE A 140 -4.83 4.81 -23.80
C ILE A 140 -4.73 5.49 -25.16
N GLY A 141 -3.75 5.12 -25.99
CA GLY A 141 -3.59 5.63 -27.36
C GLY A 141 -4.82 5.36 -28.22
N ARG A 142 -5.32 4.11 -28.23
CA ARG A 142 -6.54 3.75 -28.96
C ARG A 142 -7.79 4.47 -28.45
N VAL A 143 -7.89 4.72 -27.15
CA VAL A 143 -9.01 5.48 -26.57
C VAL A 143 -8.93 6.94 -26.96
N ALA A 144 -7.75 7.56 -26.89
CA ALA A 144 -7.53 8.95 -27.29
C ALA A 144 -7.87 9.16 -28.77
N GLU A 145 -7.42 8.28 -29.66
CA GLU A 145 -7.74 8.32 -31.09
C GLU A 145 -9.26 8.25 -31.35
N LYS A 146 -9.98 7.39 -30.60
CA LYS A 146 -11.45 7.32 -30.68
C LYS A 146 -12.14 8.58 -30.17
N PHE A 147 -11.64 9.16 -29.07
CA PHE A 147 -12.17 10.42 -28.53
C PHE A 147 -11.93 11.61 -29.45
N GLU A 148 -10.77 11.68 -30.11
CA GLU A 148 -10.47 12.72 -31.09
C GLU A 148 -11.43 12.65 -32.28
N LYS A 149 -11.64 11.45 -32.84
CA LYS A 149 -12.65 11.21 -33.90
C LYS A 149 -14.08 11.56 -33.46
N LEU A 150 -14.45 11.23 -32.22
CA LEU A 150 -15.75 11.62 -31.67
C LEU A 150 -15.86 13.14 -31.52
N ASN A 151 -14.82 13.81 -31.03
CA ASN A 151 -14.81 15.27 -30.91
C ASN A 151 -14.90 15.95 -32.27
N GLU A 152 -14.22 15.45 -33.31
CA GLU A 152 -14.37 15.95 -34.68
C GLU A 152 -15.81 15.78 -35.20
N THR A 153 -16.44 14.65 -34.88
CA THR A 153 -17.83 14.35 -35.28
C THR A 153 -18.83 15.26 -34.56
N TYR A 154 -18.65 15.52 -33.27
CA TYR A 154 -19.60 16.28 -32.45
C TYR A 154 -19.32 17.79 -32.37
N ALA A 155 -18.10 18.24 -32.69
CA ALA A 155 -17.79 19.67 -32.82
C ALA A 155 -18.61 20.35 -33.92
N PHE A 156 -19.16 19.57 -34.85
CA PHE A 156 -20.04 20.06 -35.91
C PHE A 156 -21.46 20.40 -35.45
N GLU A 157 -21.92 19.89 -34.29
CA GLU A 157 -23.33 20.00 -33.85
C GLU A 157 -23.56 20.95 -32.66
N GLY A 158 -22.57 21.77 -32.29
CA GLY A 158 -22.74 22.79 -31.22
C GLY A 158 -23.09 22.24 -29.83
N GLY A 159 -22.93 20.93 -29.62
CA GLY A 159 -23.28 20.24 -28.38
C GLY A 159 -22.26 20.46 -27.26
N PHE A 160 -22.78 20.81 -26.08
CA PHE A 160 -22.01 20.90 -24.83
C PHE A 160 -21.50 19.50 -24.43
N LEU A 161 -20.30 19.13 -24.87
CA LEU A 161 -19.67 17.90 -24.37
C LEU A 161 -19.35 18.09 -22.88
N PRO A 162 -19.67 17.12 -22.01
CA PRO A 162 -19.21 17.14 -20.64
C PRO A 162 -17.69 17.22 -20.66
N LYS A 163 -17.12 18.26 -20.03
CA LYS A 163 -15.68 18.35 -19.82
C LYS A 163 -15.23 17.02 -19.26
N ALA A 164 -14.23 16.39 -19.91
CA ALA A 164 -13.62 15.17 -19.41
C ALA A 164 -13.39 15.35 -17.90
N PRO A 165 -13.83 14.40 -17.05
CA PRO A 165 -13.79 14.57 -15.61
C PRO A 165 -12.38 15.02 -15.23
N SER A 166 -12.27 16.23 -14.66
CA SER A 166 -10.96 16.79 -14.31
C SER A 166 -10.29 15.82 -13.35
N THR A 167 -9.22 15.18 -13.81
CA THR A 167 -8.56 14.00 -13.23
C THR A 167 -7.85 14.26 -11.89
N THR A 168 -8.16 15.35 -11.19
CA THR A 168 -7.25 16.01 -10.24
C THR A 168 -7.45 15.66 -8.76
N LYS A 169 -8.01 14.50 -8.40
CA LYS A 169 -8.16 14.16 -6.96
C LYS A 169 -7.71 12.77 -6.49
N TYR A 170 -7.35 11.86 -7.37
CA TYR A 170 -6.87 10.53 -6.96
C TYR A 170 -5.51 10.25 -7.58
N VAL A 171 -4.57 9.81 -6.72
CA VAL A 171 -3.18 9.38 -6.99
C VAL A 171 -2.78 9.54 -8.46
N ASP A 172 -2.01 10.60 -8.75
CA ASP A 172 -1.84 11.27 -10.06
C ASP A 172 -1.34 10.42 -11.25
N SER A 173 -1.11 9.12 -11.07
CA SER A 173 -0.81 8.19 -12.17
C SER A 173 -1.89 7.11 -12.25
N PHE A 174 -2.82 7.28 -13.21
CA PHE A 174 -3.72 6.22 -13.65
C PHE A 174 -2.94 4.95 -14.02
N ALA A 175 -1.75 5.11 -14.60
CA ALA A 175 -0.90 3.99 -14.94
C ALA A 175 -0.50 3.15 -13.74
N PHE A 176 -0.08 3.78 -12.65
CA PHE A 176 0.23 3.06 -11.43
C PHE A 176 -1.01 2.34 -10.85
N GLN A 177 -2.18 3.00 -10.84
CA GLN A 177 -3.41 2.41 -10.30
C GLN A 177 -3.86 1.15 -11.05
N VAL A 178 -3.65 1.11 -12.38
CA VAL A 178 -4.08 0.00 -13.23
C VAL A 178 -3.03 -1.10 -13.32
N SER A 179 -1.76 -0.73 -13.37
CA SER A 179 -0.68 -1.66 -13.74
C SER A 179 0.25 -2.05 -12.61
N ALA A 180 0.19 -1.39 -11.44
CA ALA A 180 1.14 -1.62 -10.36
C ALA A 180 0.48 -1.97 -9.03
N ASP A 181 1.23 -2.75 -8.24
CA ASP A 181 0.96 -3.01 -6.83
C ASP A 181 2.03 -2.26 -6.00
N TRP A 182 1.64 -1.77 -4.83
CA TRP A 182 2.54 -1.08 -3.90
C TRP A 182 3.64 -2.01 -3.35
N LYS A 183 3.39 -3.33 -3.32
CA LYS A 183 4.38 -4.31 -2.84
C LYS A 183 5.62 -4.34 -3.75
N PRO A 184 5.52 -4.61 -5.07
CA PRO A 184 6.63 -4.46 -5.99
C PRO A 184 7.31 -3.09 -5.95
N LEU A 185 6.53 -2.00 -5.79
CA LEU A 185 7.10 -0.65 -5.65
C LEU A 185 8.06 -0.55 -4.46
N LEU A 186 7.67 -1.09 -3.31
CA LEU A 186 8.55 -1.13 -2.14
C LEU A 186 9.76 -2.04 -2.37
N ARG A 187 9.60 -3.20 -3.03
CA ARG A 187 10.73 -4.08 -3.37
C ARG A 187 11.75 -3.34 -4.23
N GLU A 188 11.29 -2.63 -5.25
CA GLU A 188 12.18 -1.89 -6.15
C GLU A 188 12.97 -0.81 -5.40
N VAL A 189 12.27 0.06 -4.65
CA VAL A 189 12.92 1.16 -3.91
C VAL A 189 13.84 0.69 -2.79
N THR A 190 13.61 -0.51 -2.25
CA THR A 190 14.44 -1.10 -1.18
C THR A 190 15.50 -2.08 -1.69
N GLY A 191 15.65 -2.25 -3.01
CA GLY A 191 16.57 -3.26 -3.55
C GLY A 191 16.25 -4.68 -3.07
N HIS A 192 14.96 -4.97 -2.87
CA HIS A 192 14.43 -6.22 -2.33
C HIS A 192 14.87 -6.54 -0.89
N ASN A 193 15.34 -5.54 -0.13
CA ASN A 193 15.74 -5.72 1.25
C ASN A 193 14.53 -5.67 2.20
N GLN A 194 14.08 -6.85 2.66
CA GLN A 194 12.94 -6.99 3.56
C GLN A 194 13.10 -6.21 4.88
N ALA A 195 14.33 -6.09 5.42
CA ALA A 195 14.56 -5.35 6.66
C ALA A 195 14.26 -3.84 6.52
N LEU A 196 14.49 -3.26 5.33
CA LEU A 196 14.16 -1.86 5.07
C LEU A 196 12.64 -1.66 4.98
N ILE A 197 11.92 -2.62 4.40
CA ILE A 197 10.45 -2.61 4.32
C ILE A 197 9.86 -2.73 5.74
N ASP A 198 10.32 -3.69 6.52
CA ASP A 198 9.92 -3.87 7.92
C ASP A 198 10.23 -2.60 8.73
N ALA A 199 11.38 -1.95 8.51
CA ALA A 199 11.74 -0.69 9.16
C ALA A 199 10.77 0.45 8.82
N LEU A 200 10.28 0.53 7.57
CA LEU A 200 9.25 1.50 7.18
C LEU A 200 7.98 1.29 7.99
N PHE A 201 7.44 0.07 7.98
CA PHE A 201 6.18 -0.23 8.65
C PHE A 201 6.28 -0.16 10.17
N GLY A 202 7.40 -0.61 10.73
CA GLY A 202 7.73 -0.44 12.14
C GLY A 202 7.79 1.03 12.54
N ARG A 203 8.30 1.92 11.67
CA ARG A 203 8.25 3.36 11.90
C ARG A 203 6.84 3.91 11.81
N LEU A 204 6.06 3.52 10.80
CA LEU A 204 4.69 4.03 10.59
C LEU A 204 3.76 3.67 11.77
N ALA A 205 3.91 2.46 12.30
CA ALA A 205 3.16 1.94 13.44
C ALA A 205 3.68 2.41 14.80
N ARG A 206 4.89 2.99 14.86
CA ARG A 206 5.51 3.39 16.12
C ARG A 206 4.67 4.46 16.84
N HIS A 207 4.51 4.28 18.15
CA HIS A 207 3.76 5.19 19.03
C HIS A 207 2.29 5.41 18.63
N ARG A 208 1.73 4.51 17.81
CA ARG A 208 0.30 4.52 17.51
C ARG A 208 -0.45 3.78 18.61
N HIS A 209 -1.65 4.28 18.90
CA HIS A 209 -2.54 3.70 19.89
C HIS A 209 -3.87 3.37 19.22
N PRO A 210 -4.61 2.35 19.70
CA PRO A 210 -5.90 2.02 19.14
C PRO A 210 -6.87 3.21 19.21
N GLY A 211 -7.39 3.62 18.05
CA GLY A 211 -8.43 4.61 17.90
C GLY A 211 -9.81 4.14 18.37
N LEU A 212 -10.83 4.98 18.18
CA LEU A 212 -12.20 4.67 18.61
C LEU A 212 -12.77 3.46 17.86
N GLY A 213 -12.46 3.32 16.56
CA GLY A 213 -12.92 2.18 15.76
C GLY A 213 -12.43 0.83 16.31
N HIS A 214 -11.15 0.76 16.71
CA HIS A 214 -10.54 -0.45 17.27
C HIS A 214 -11.16 -0.82 18.61
N LYS A 215 -11.37 0.15 19.50
CA LYS A 215 -11.99 -0.07 20.82
C LYS A 215 -13.45 -0.51 20.69
N PHE A 216 -14.19 0.13 19.78
CA PHE A 216 -15.56 -0.25 19.49
C PHE A 216 -15.65 -1.66 18.90
N LEU A 217 -14.72 -2.02 17.99
CA LEU A 217 -14.60 -3.38 17.47
C LEU A 217 -14.34 -4.39 18.60
N ALA A 218 -13.41 -4.10 19.51
CA ALA A 218 -13.14 -4.95 20.67
C ALA A 218 -14.39 -5.18 21.53
N HIS A 219 -15.13 -4.11 21.82
CA HIS A 219 -16.38 -4.18 22.57
C HIS A 219 -17.46 -5.01 21.84
N LEU A 220 -17.61 -4.83 20.53
CA LEU A 220 -18.53 -5.62 19.72
C LEU A 220 -18.13 -7.10 19.67
N CYS A 221 -16.84 -7.41 19.57
CA CYS A 221 -16.36 -8.79 19.61
C CYS A 221 -16.76 -9.48 20.92
N GLN A 222 -16.72 -8.76 22.05
CA GLN A 222 -17.17 -9.27 23.33
C GLN A 222 -18.70 -9.47 23.37
N LEU A 223 -19.48 -8.45 23.00
CA LEU A 223 -20.94 -8.48 23.05
C LEU A 223 -21.55 -9.53 22.12
N LEU A 224 -21.05 -9.61 20.90
CA LEU A 224 -21.55 -10.51 19.86
C LEU A 224 -20.87 -11.89 19.90
N ARG A 225 -19.96 -12.10 20.86
CA ARG A 225 -19.16 -13.33 21.00
C ARG A 225 -18.45 -13.72 19.69
N VAL A 226 -17.91 -12.73 18.98
CA VAL A 226 -17.11 -12.96 17.78
C VAL A 226 -15.88 -13.75 18.17
N ARG A 227 -15.62 -14.85 17.47
CA ARG A 227 -14.46 -15.73 17.73
C ARG A 227 -13.37 -15.61 16.69
N THR A 228 -13.68 -15.14 15.49
CA THR A 228 -12.72 -15.00 14.40
C THR A 228 -12.90 -13.67 13.71
N LEU A 229 -11.82 -12.92 13.57
CA LEU A 229 -11.72 -11.66 12.88
C LEU A 229 -10.75 -11.81 11.71
N LEU A 230 -11.18 -11.46 10.51
CA LEU A 230 -10.29 -11.36 9.35
C LEU A 230 -9.94 -9.89 9.11
N THR A 231 -8.67 -9.57 8.87
CA THR A 231 -8.25 -8.20 8.59
C THR A 231 -7.16 -8.12 7.54
N PHE A 232 -7.16 -7.00 6.80
CA PHE A 232 -6.08 -6.62 5.89
C PHE A 232 -5.11 -5.62 6.53
N ASN A 233 -5.34 -5.26 7.80
CA ASN A 233 -4.44 -4.40 8.56
C ASN A 233 -3.19 -5.20 8.92
N PHE A 234 -2.02 -4.63 8.65
CA PHE A 234 -0.73 -5.22 9.03
C PHE A 234 -0.27 -4.75 10.42
N ASP A 235 -0.75 -3.60 10.90
CA ASP A 235 -0.44 -3.04 12.22
C ASP A 235 -1.04 -3.85 13.38
N SER A 236 -0.60 -3.56 14.61
CA SER A 236 -1.02 -4.27 15.83
C SER A 236 -2.12 -3.56 16.64
N LEU A 237 -2.87 -2.64 16.03
CA LEU A 237 -3.80 -1.78 16.76
C LEU A 237 -5.08 -2.51 17.20
N ILE A 238 -5.51 -3.53 16.45
CA ILE A 238 -6.64 -4.39 16.83
C ILE A 238 -6.27 -5.18 18.09
N GLU A 239 -5.09 -5.78 18.09
CA GLU A 239 -4.55 -6.56 19.20
C GLU A 239 -4.37 -5.71 20.44
N ALA A 240 -3.81 -4.51 20.28
CA ALA A 240 -3.68 -3.56 21.38
C ALA A 240 -5.04 -3.14 21.95
N ALA A 241 -6.09 -3.01 21.12
CA ALA A 241 -7.45 -2.76 21.61
C ALA A 241 -8.01 -3.96 22.40
N PHE A 242 -7.78 -5.18 21.92
CA PHE A 242 -8.17 -6.40 22.64
C PHE A 242 -7.48 -6.52 23.99
N ILE A 243 -6.18 -6.18 24.07
CA ILE A 243 -5.45 -6.12 25.33
C ILE A 243 -6.08 -5.09 26.27
N SER A 244 -6.41 -3.89 25.79
CA SER A 244 -7.01 -2.85 26.65
C SER A 244 -8.40 -3.23 27.19
N GLU A 245 -9.16 -4.02 26.43
CA GLU A 245 -10.48 -4.55 26.83
C GLU A 245 -10.37 -5.90 27.56
N LYS A 246 -9.15 -6.33 27.93
CA LYS A 246 -8.88 -7.61 28.64
C LYS A 246 -9.40 -8.84 27.89
N LEU A 247 -9.38 -8.81 26.56
CA LEU A 247 -9.78 -9.92 25.70
C LEU A 247 -8.56 -10.78 25.35
N SER A 248 -8.60 -12.06 25.76
CA SER A 248 -7.61 -13.06 25.32
C SER A 248 -7.80 -13.35 23.84
N HIS A 249 -6.71 -13.23 23.07
CA HIS A 249 -6.75 -13.43 21.63
C HIS A 249 -5.48 -14.11 21.11
N ARG A 250 -5.57 -14.65 19.90
CA ARG A 250 -4.46 -15.22 19.13
C ARG A 250 -4.36 -14.50 17.79
N VAL A 251 -3.14 -14.35 17.28
CA VAL A 251 -2.89 -13.74 15.97
C VAL A 251 -2.32 -14.78 15.04
N PHE A 252 -2.93 -14.89 13.86
CA PHE A 252 -2.45 -15.72 12.76
C PHE A 252 -2.14 -14.80 11.58
N SER A 253 -0.87 -14.76 11.16
CA SER A 253 -0.46 -13.99 10.00
C SER A 253 -0.35 -14.91 8.80
N MET A 254 -1.07 -14.60 7.73
CA MET A 254 -0.97 -15.35 6.48
C MET A 254 0.25 -14.86 5.71
N GLU A 255 1.41 -15.41 6.02
CA GLU A 255 2.62 -15.16 5.25
C GLU A 255 2.59 -16.03 3.98
N HIS A 256 2.93 -15.49 2.79
CA HIS A 256 3.17 -16.29 1.57
C HIS A 256 2.04 -17.22 1.09
N GLY A 257 0.77 -16.87 1.30
CA GLY A 257 -0.32 -17.78 0.93
C GLY A 257 -0.31 -19.08 1.74
N THR A 258 0.31 -19.08 2.93
CA THR A 258 0.07 -20.12 3.93
C THR A 258 -1.43 -20.31 4.09
N GLN A 259 -1.84 -21.56 4.24
CA GLN A 259 -3.24 -21.89 4.45
C GLN A 259 -3.79 -21.19 5.69
N LEU A 260 -5.10 -20.99 5.68
CA LEU A 260 -5.82 -20.58 6.88
C LEU A 260 -5.49 -21.54 8.04
N PRO A 261 -5.39 -21.05 9.29
CA PRO A 261 -5.18 -21.91 10.44
C PRO A 261 -6.25 -23.01 10.49
N SER A 262 -5.86 -24.20 10.94
CA SER A 262 -6.81 -25.30 11.09
C SER A 262 -7.90 -24.91 12.09
N VAL A 263 -9.12 -25.41 11.88
CA VAL A 263 -10.28 -25.11 12.73
C VAL A 263 -9.99 -25.41 14.21
N SER A 264 -9.24 -26.48 14.48
CA SER A 264 -8.80 -26.86 15.83
C SER A 264 -7.98 -25.79 16.56
N LEU A 265 -7.36 -24.85 15.85
CA LEU A 265 -6.59 -23.75 16.46
C LEU A 265 -7.47 -22.54 16.83
N LEU A 266 -8.72 -22.51 16.36
CA LEU A 266 -9.64 -21.37 16.44
C LEU A 266 -10.68 -21.48 17.58
N ASP A 267 -10.86 -22.65 18.20
CA ASP A 267 -12.08 -22.94 18.98
C ASP A 267 -12.14 -22.25 20.37
N ASP A 268 -11.01 -22.00 21.04
CA ASP A 268 -11.03 -21.58 22.46
C ASP A 268 -10.86 -20.06 22.70
N SER A 269 -10.43 -19.28 21.70
CA SER A 269 -10.06 -17.87 21.88
C SER A 269 -10.40 -17.02 20.67
N LEU A 270 -10.57 -15.71 20.88
CA LEU A 270 -10.71 -14.73 19.79
C LEU A 270 -9.47 -14.80 18.89
N SER A 271 -9.65 -15.01 17.60
CA SER A 271 -8.58 -15.19 16.63
C SER A 271 -8.57 -14.03 15.64
N VAL A 272 -7.43 -13.36 15.49
CA VAL A 272 -7.19 -12.33 14.47
C VAL A 272 -6.36 -12.94 13.35
N ILE A 273 -6.95 -13.06 12.17
CA ILE A 273 -6.29 -13.59 10.98
C ILE A 273 -5.94 -12.42 10.06
N LYS A 274 -4.64 -12.15 9.89
CA LYS A 274 -4.13 -11.09 9.03
C LYS A 274 -3.85 -11.62 7.63
N MET A 275 -4.69 -11.20 6.69
CA MET A 275 -4.70 -11.69 5.31
C MET A 275 -3.50 -11.18 4.48
N HIS A 276 -2.87 -10.07 4.89
CA HIS A 276 -1.69 -9.50 4.21
C HIS A 276 -0.36 -9.77 4.93
N GLY A 277 -0.38 -10.60 5.97
CA GLY A 277 0.78 -10.80 6.85
C GLY A 277 0.82 -9.83 8.03
N SER A 278 1.91 -9.88 8.78
CA SER A 278 2.17 -8.99 9.93
C SER A 278 3.02 -7.79 9.50
N THR A 279 3.44 -6.89 10.40
CA THR A 279 4.47 -5.88 10.09
C THR A 279 5.80 -6.47 9.64
N HIS A 280 6.04 -7.74 9.93
CA HIS A 280 7.13 -8.54 9.41
C HIS A 280 6.66 -9.33 8.20
N ASN A 281 7.51 -9.42 7.18
CA ASN A 281 7.26 -10.22 5.97
C ASN A 281 6.06 -9.76 5.12
N ILE A 282 5.68 -8.47 5.14
CA ILE A 282 4.54 -7.97 4.35
C ILE A 282 4.72 -8.20 2.84
N VAL A 283 5.97 -8.16 2.40
CA VAL A 283 6.36 -8.04 1.00
C VAL A 283 7.16 -9.26 0.54
N VAL A 284 7.03 -10.41 1.20
CA VAL A 284 7.64 -11.66 0.72
C VAL A 284 6.69 -12.41 -0.21
#